data_AF-X1CLH5-F1
#
_entry.id   AF-X1CLH5-F1
#
_cell.length_a   1.000
_cell.length_b   1.000
_cell.length_c   1.000
_cell.angle_alpha   90.00
_cell.angle_beta   90.00
_cell.angle_gamma   90.00
#
_symmetry.space_group_name_H-M   'P 1'
#
loop_
_entity.id
_entity.type
_entity.pdbx_description
1 polymer ?
#
loop_
_entity_poly.entity_id
_entity_poly.type
_entity_poly.pdbx_seq_one_letter_code
_entity_poly.pdbx_strand_id
1 'polypeptide(L)'
;TFPEPEARLTTFPLVLGLDGKEKMSKQLDNDIEIALGDDKDNVVLRGDGSPTYFASDIAYHYNKFSERKFDKVINIWGADHQGHISRMKAVIGALGISPERLEVIISQMVSLHRGEELVRISKRSGDIITLREVIDEVGTDACRFFFLSRSADSQMDFNLELAKKESADNPVYYVQYAHARIASI
;
A
#
# COMPACT_ATOMS: atom_id res chain seq x y z
N THR A 1 -16.87 -24.48 27.57
CA THR A 1 -17.31 -23.22 26.96
C THR A 1 -16.34 -22.15 27.40
N PHE A 2 -15.50 -21.67 26.48
CA PHE A 2 -14.61 -20.53 26.78
C PHE A 2 -15.50 -19.30 26.98
N PRO A 3 -15.31 -18.52 28.05
CA PRO A 3 -16.05 -17.28 28.22
C PRO A 3 -15.69 -16.33 27.08
N GLU A 4 -16.68 -15.65 26.51
CA GLU A 4 -16.41 -14.58 25.55
C GLU A 4 -15.62 -13.47 26.25
N PRO A 5 -14.57 -12.92 25.63
CA PRO A 5 -13.77 -11.87 26.23
C PRO A 5 -14.59 -10.57 26.33
N GLU A 6 -14.98 -10.21 27.55
CA GLU A 6 -15.54 -8.90 27.85
C GLU A 6 -14.43 -7.85 27.93
N ALA A 7 -14.50 -6.82 27.09
CA ALA A 7 -13.62 -5.66 27.18
C ALA A 7 -13.95 -4.87 28.45
N ARG A 8 -13.04 -4.86 29.44
CA ARG A 8 -13.10 -3.93 30.58
C ARG A 8 -12.33 -2.66 30.24
N LEU A 9 -13.03 -1.55 30.12
CA LEU A 9 -12.44 -0.21 30.06
C LEU A 9 -11.81 0.09 31.43
N THR A 10 -10.49 0.19 31.49
CA THR A 10 -9.77 0.65 32.68
C THR A 10 -9.82 2.17 32.74
N THR A 11 -9.97 2.74 33.94
CA THR A 11 -9.99 4.19 34.20
C THR A 11 -8.63 4.88 34.09
N PHE A 12 -7.61 4.16 33.61
CA PHE A 12 -6.28 4.66 33.31
C PHE A 12 -5.77 3.99 32.02
N PRO A 13 -5.09 4.72 31.11
CA PRO A 13 -4.54 4.15 29.89
C PRO A 13 -3.45 3.14 30.26
N LEU A 14 -3.74 1.85 30.05
CA LEU A 14 -2.80 0.77 30.29
C LEU A 14 -2.12 0.46 28.95
N VAL A 15 -0.83 0.78 28.82
CA VAL A 15 -0.03 0.28 27.68
C VAL A 15 0.40 -1.14 28.03
N LEU A 16 -0.24 -2.11 27.37
CA LEU A 16 0.12 -3.52 27.52
C LEU A 16 1.30 -3.80 26.59
N GLY A 17 2.51 -3.79 27.13
CA GLY A 17 3.71 -4.21 26.40
C GLY A 17 3.59 -5.67 26.00
N LEU A 18 4.12 -6.03 24.83
CA LEU A 18 4.15 -7.43 24.34
C LEU A 18 4.99 -8.37 25.25
N ASP A 19 5.76 -7.82 26.18
CA ASP A 19 6.48 -8.55 27.23
C ASP A 19 5.63 -8.79 28.50
N GLY A 20 4.35 -8.42 28.47
CA GLY A 20 3.46 -8.47 29.63
C GLY A 20 3.80 -7.44 30.71
N LYS A 21 4.71 -6.49 30.44
CA LYS A 21 5.04 -5.42 31.37
C LYS A 21 4.19 -4.19 31.08
N GLU A 22 3.64 -3.65 32.15
CA GLU A 22 2.93 -2.38 32.12
C GLU A 22 3.91 -1.25 31.77
N LYS A 23 3.62 -0.50 30.71
CA LYS A 23 4.29 0.78 30.44
C LYS A 23 3.29 1.92 30.70
N MET A 24 3.79 3.00 31.30
CA MET A 24 3.02 4.22 31.47
C MET A 24 2.98 4.97 30.12
N SER A 25 1.79 5.16 29.52
CA SER A 25 1.64 6.04 28.35
C SER A 25 2.07 7.47 28.73
N LYS A 26 2.80 8.13 27.83
CA LYS A 26 3.29 9.50 28.03
C LYS A 26 2.22 10.58 27.73
N GLN A 27 1.01 10.22 27.28
CA GLN A 27 -0.05 11.19 26.99
C GLN A 27 -1.41 10.80 27.59
N LEU A 28 -2.08 11.81 28.15
CA LEU A 28 -3.26 11.77 29.02
C LEU A 28 -4.60 11.52 28.29
N ASP A 29 -4.60 10.93 27.08
CA ASP A 29 -5.79 10.89 26.22
C ASP A 29 -6.53 9.54 26.21
N ASN A 30 -6.27 8.63 27.16
CA ASN A 30 -6.96 7.32 27.27
C ASN A 30 -6.83 6.41 26.02
N ASP A 31 -5.79 6.62 25.22
CA ASP A 31 -5.51 5.80 24.04
C ASP A 31 -4.99 4.41 24.43
N ILE A 32 -5.36 3.37 23.67
CA ILE A 32 -4.73 2.04 23.77
C ILE A 32 -3.64 1.95 22.71
N GLU A 33 -2.41 1.77 23.17
CA GLU A 33 -1.20 1.73 22.36
C GLU A 33 -0.61 0.31 22.32
N ILE A 34 -0.03 -0.07 21.18
CA ILE A 34 0.82 -1.26 21.09
C ILE A 34 2.28 -0.83 21.02
N ALA A 35 3.06 -1.25 22.03
CA ALA A 35 4.50 -1.07 22.07
C ALA A 35 5.19 -2.16 21.21
N LEU A 36 5.67 -1.77 20.03
CA LEU A 36 6.23 -2.67 19.02
C LEU A 36 7.74 -2.47 18.82
N GLY A 37 8.55 -2.37 19.87
CA GLY A 37 10.02 -2.30 19.76
C GLY A 37 10.61 -1.07 19.04
N ASP A 38 9.81 -0.31 18.29
CA ASP A 38 10.14 0.99 17.70
C ASP A 38 10.07 2.09 18.77
N ASP A 39 10.81 3.19 18.56
CA ASP A 39 10.88 4.36 19.45
C ASP A 39 9.54 5.12 19.63
N LYS A 40 8.46 4.69 18.96
CA LYS A 40 7.14 5.32 19.01
C LYS A 40 6.03 4.32 19.28
N ASP A 41 5.23 4.62 20.31
CA ASP A 41 4.02 3.90 20.64
C ASP A 41 2.96 4.12 19.53
N ASN A 42 2.27 3.05 19.13
CA ASN A 42 1.28 3.11 18.05
C ASN A 42 -0.14 3.04 18.62
N VAL A 43 -0.90 4.12 18.49
CA VAL A 43 -2.30 4.21 18.92
C VAL A 43 -3.20 3.32 18.04
N VAL A 44 -3.94 2.43 18.67
CA VAL A 44 -4.87 1.48 18.04
C VAL A 44 -6.33 1.84 18.36
N LEU A 45 -6.61 2.27 19.59
CA LEU A 45 -7.90 2.84 19.96
C LEU A 45 -7.68 4.25 20.49
N ARG A 46 -8.49 5.18 20.00
CA ARG A 46 -8.52 6.55 20.50
C ARG A 46 -9.27 6.61 21.84
N GLY A 47 -9.08 7.67 22.61
CA GLY A 47 -9.78 7.91 23.88
C GLY A 47 -11.32 7.95 23.79
N ASP A 48 -11.87 8.18 22.60
CA ASP A 48 -13.32 8.09 22.33
C ASP A 48 -13.82 6.65 22.07
N GLY A 49 -12.92 5.66 22.14
CA GLY A 49 -13.20 4.25 21.87
C GLY A 49 -13.18 3.88 20.38
N SER A 50 -12.94 4.83 19.47
CA SER A 50 -12.92 4.55 18.03
C SER A 50 -11.58 3.91 17.59
N PRO A 51 -11.62 2.91 16.69
CA PRO A 51 -10.41 2.31 16.14
C PRO A 51 -9.67 3.27 15.19
N THR A 52 -8.35 3.20 15.20
CA THR A 52 -7.51 3.87 14.19
C THR A 52 -7.47 3.06 12.89
N TYR A 53 -7.02 3.66 11.78
CA TYR A 53 -6.76 2.90 10.56
C TYR A 53 -5.75 1.77 10.79
N PHE A 54 -4.79 1.96 11.69
CA PHE A 54 -3.85 0.92 12.04
C PHE A 54 -4.54 -0.27 12.72
N ALA A 55 -5.51 -0.03 13.61
CA ALA A 55 -6.31 -1.10 14.21
C ALA A 55 -7.04 -1.93 13.15
N SER A 56 -7.65 -1.27 12.17
CA SER A 56 -8.32 -1.93 11.04
C SER A 56 -7.34 -2.77 10.23
N ASP A 57 -6.13 -2.26 9.96
CA ASP A 57 -5.09 -3.01 9.25
C ASP A 57 -4.66 -4.26 10.04
N ILE A 58 -4.46 -4.13 11.36
CA ILE A 58 -4.11 -5.26 12.24
C ILE A 58 -5.20 -6.32 12.19
N ALA A 59 -6.46 -5.92 12.41
CA ALA A 59 -7.61 -6.83 12.40
C ALA A 59 -7.74 -7.55 11.05
N TYR A 60 -7.50 -6.85 9.95
CA TYR A 60 -7.58 -7.46 8.63
C TYR A 60 -6.45 -8.44 8.35
N HIS A 61 -5.23 -8.17 8.81
CA HIS A 61 -4.14 -9.15 8.70
C HIS A 61 -4.35 -10.36 9.62
N TYR A 62 -4.87 -10.16 10.83
CA TYR A 62 -5.31 -11.26 11.69
C TYR A 62 -6.35 -12.12 10.97
N ASN A 63 -7.38 -11.51 10.36
CA ASN A 63 -8.36 -12.26 9.58
C ASN A 63 -7.72 -13.07 8.44
N LYS A 64 -6.81 -12.47 7.66
CA LYS A 64 -6.11 -13.16 6.54
C LYS A 64 -5.30 -14.37 7.01
N PHE A 65 -4.51 -14.21 8.08
CA PHE A 65 -3.59 -15.26 8.52
C PHE A 65 -4.24 -16.26 9.49
N SER A 66 -5.02 -15.78 10.45
CA SER A 66 -5.59 -16.60 11.53
C SER A 66 -6.92 -17.20 11.16
N GLU A 67 -7.82 -16.47 10.50
CA GLU A 67 -9.15 -16.99 10.16
C GLU A 67 -9.14 -17.68 8.80
N ARG A 68 -8.58 -17.01 7.78
CA ARG A 68 -8.54 -17.50 6.39
C ARG A 68 -7.34 -18.41 6.08
N LYS A 69 -6.38 -18.49 7.01
CA LYS A 69 -5.21 -19.39 6.95
C LYS A 69 -4.31 -19.20 5.72
N PHE A 70 -4.17 -17.98 5.21
CA PHE A 70 -3.28 -17.73 4.07
C PHE A 70 -1.81 -17.95 4.39
N ASP A 71 -1.12 -18.76 3.60
CA ASP A 71 0.32 -19.01 3.75
C ASP A 71 1.17 -17.77 3.52
N LYS A 72 0.77 -16.94 2.55
CA LYS A 72 1.46 -15.71 2.18
C LYS A 72 0.44 -14.61 1.87
N VAL A 73 0.71 -13.39 2.33
CA VAL A 73 -0.07 -12.19 2.02
C VAL A 73 0.85 -11.21 1.32
N ILE A 74 0.44 -10.73 0.14
CA ILE A 74 1.19 -9.70 -0.61
C ILE A 74 0.33 -8.43 -0.62
N ASN A 75 0.89 -7.34 -0.11
CA ASN A 75 0.28 -6.02 -0.16
C ASN A 75 1.03 -5.14 -1.16
N ILE A 76 0.31 -4.29 -1.88
CA ILE A 76 0.90 -3.28 -2.77
C ILE A 76 0.67 -1.90 -2.14
N TRP A 77 1.75 -1.39 -1.55
CA TRP A 77 1.99 -0.07 -0.98
C TRP A 77 2.10 1.07 -2.00
N GLY A 78 1.59 2.27 -1.72
CA GLY A 78 2.19 3.50 -2.25
C GLY A 78 3.47 3.85 -1.50
N ALA A 79 4.40 4.57 -2.13
CA ALA A 79 5.67 4.98 -1.51
C ALA A 79 5.52 5.79 -0.22
N ASP A 80 4.42 6.52 -0.07
CA ASP A 80 4.04 7.26 1.14
C ASP A 80 3.81 6.35 2.36
N HIS A 81 3.58 5.05 2.14
CA HIS A 81 3.34 4.08 3.21
C HIS A 81 4.57 3.25 3.60
N GLN A 82 5.76 3.53 3.04
CA GLN A 82 6.97 2.74 3.30
C GLN A 82 7.34 2.69 4.80
N GLY A 83 7.16 3.80 5.52
CA GLY A 83 7.42 3.88 6.96
C GLY A 83 6.48 3.02 7.82
N HIS A 84 5.37 2.53 7.27
CA HIS A 84 4.42 1.68 7.99
C HIS A 84 4.76 0.18 7.89
N ILE A 85 5.76 -0.21 7.10
CA ILE A 85 6.10 -1.63 6.89
C ILE A 85 6.65 -2.24 8.18
N SER A 86 7.62 -1.59 8.84
CA SER A 86 8.28 -2.13 10.05
C SER A 86 7.25 -2.42 11.15
N ARG A 87 6.37 -1.46 11.43
CA ARG A 87 5.31 -1.62 12.43
C ARG A 87 4.34 -2.74 12.08
N MET A 88 3.97 -2.90 10.80
CA MET A 88 3.05 -3.96 10.41
C MET A 88 3.71 -5.33 10.58
N LYS A 89 4.99 -5.46 10.16
CA LYS A 89 5.79 -6.67 10.36
C LYS A 89 5.91 -7.04 11.84
N ALA A 90 6.10 -6.06 12.71
CA ALA A 90 6.15 -6.26 14.15
C ALA A 90 4.81 -6.78 14.70
N VAL A 91 3.67 -6.23 14.26
CA VAL A 91 2.34 -6.76 14.60
C VAL A 91 2.19 -8.21 14.13
N ILE A 92 2.54 -8.53 12.88
CA ILE A 92 2.44 -9.90 12.37
C ILE A 92 3.23 -10.86 13.25
N GLY A 93 4.46 -10.48 13.64
CA GLY A 93 5.27 -11.24 14.59
C GLY A 93 4.57 -11.43 15.95
N ALA A 94 3.97 -10.36 16.49
CA ALA A 94 3.22 -10.39 17.75
C ALA A 94 1.99 -11.30 17.71
N LEU A 95 1.37 -11.48 16.53
CA LEU A 95 0.29 -12.43 16.31
C LEU A 95 0.77 -13.90 16.19
N GLY A 96 2.07 -14.16 16.42
CA GLY A 96 2.67 -15.49 16.31
C GLY A 96 2.88 -15.96 14.86
N ILE A 97 2.83 -15.04 13.90
CA ILE A 97 3.00 -15.33 12.48
C ILE A 97 4.39 -14.85 12.06
N SER A 98 5.11 -15.66 11.29
CA SER A 98 6.39 -15.24 10.70
C SER A 98 6.19 -13.95 9.88
N PRO A 99 6.89 -12.84 10.20
CA PRO A 99 6.75 -11.58 9.48
C PRO A 99 7.06 -11.71 7.99
N GLU A 100 7.90 -12.66 7.59
CA GLU A 100 8.29 -12.97 6.20
C GLU A 100 7.09 -13.42 5.35
N ARG A 101 6.02 -13.94 5.97
CA ARG A 101 4.78 -14.32 5.28
C ARG A 101 3.97 -13.13 4.78
N LEU A 102 4.25 -11.92 5.27
CA LEU A 102 3.73 -10.67 4.72
C LEU A 102 4.76 -10.08 3.76
N GLU A 103 4.48 -10.04 2.47
CA GLU A 103 5.29 -9.29 1.51
C GLU A 103 4.63 -7.94 1.23
N VAL A 104 5.43 -6.87 1.19
CA VAL A 104 4.95 -5.54 0.83
C VAL A 104 5.75 -5.04 -0.36
N ILE A 105 5.08 -4.86 -1.49
CA ILE A 105 5.64 -4.27 -2.69
C ILE A 105 5.33 -2.77 -2.64
N ILE A 106 6.35 -1.93 -2.70
CA ILE A 106 6.17 -0.48 -2.77
C ILE A 106 6.11 -0.05 -4.23
N SER A 107 4.99 0.55 -4.62
CA SER A 107 4.80 1.23 -5.89
C SER A 107 5.17 2.70 -5.75
N GLN A 108 6.09 3.17 -6.58
CA GLN A 108 6.42 4.59 -6.68
C GLN A 108 5.33 5.36 -7.43
N MET A 109 5.37 6.68 -7.27
CA MET A 109 4.51 7.59 -8.01
C MET A 109 4.87 7.62 -9.49
N VAL A 110 3.83 7.74 -10.32
CA VAL A 110 3.94 7.90 -11.77
C VAL A 110 3.71 9.36 -12.13
N SER A 111 4.64 9.95 -12.87
CA SER A 111 4.51 11.28 -13.45
C SER A 111 3.93 11.15 -14.85
N LEU A 112 2.85 11.89 -15.15
CA LEU A 112 2.29 11.94 -16.50
C LEU A 112 2.93 13.08 -17.28
N HIS A 113 3.39 12.81 -18.49
CA HIS A 113 3.96 13.80 -19.41
C HIS A 113 3.21 13.83 -20.74
N ARG A 114 3.15 15.01 -21.36
CA ARG A 114 2.68 15.20 -22.73
C ARG A 114 3.82 15.84 -23.53
N GLY A 115 4.53 15.02 -24.31
CA GLY A 115 5.80 15.47 -24.88
C GLY A 115 6.82 15.75 -23.77
N GLU A 116 7.37 16.96 -23.72
CA GLU A 116 8.32 17.38 -22.68
C GLU A 116 7.63 17.98 -21.44
N GLU A 117 6.33 18.29 -21.54
CA GLU A 117 5.62 18.99 -20.47
C GLU A 117 5.06 18.02 -19.43
N LEU A 118 5.29 18.32 -18.15
CA LEU A 118 4.66 17.61 -17.03
C LEU A 118 3.17 17.97 -16.96
N VAL A 119 2.32 16.96 -16.98
CA VAL A 119 0.88 17.13 -16.84
C VAL A 119 0.55 17.42 -15.38
N ARG A 120 0.12 18.66 -15.10
CA ARG A 120 -0.21 19.09 -13.75
C ARG A 120 -1.58 18.55 -13.34
N ILE A 121 -1.60 17.63 -12.38
CA ILE A 121 -2.83 17.23 -11.69
C ILE A 121 -3.17 18.32 -10.67
N SER A 122 -4.19 19.12 -10.97
CA SER A 122 -4.60 20.24 -10.13
C SER A 122 -5.73 19.82 -9.19
N LYS A 123 -5.39 19.56 -7.92
CA LYS A 123 -6.41 19.31 -6.87
C LYS A 123 -7.33 20.51 -6.59
N ARG A 124 -6.96 21.73 -7.05
CA ARG A 124 -7.71 22.97 -6.76
C ARG A 124 -8.62 23.44 -7.90
N SER A 125 -8.34 23.06 -9.15
CA SER A 125 -9.23 23.35 -10.30
C SER A 125 -10.24 22.24 -10.57
N GLY A 126 -10.08 21.06 -9.95
CA GLY A 126 -10.94 19.89 -10.17
C GLY A 126 -10.45 18.99 -11.30
N ASP A 127 -9.38 19.36 -12.00
CA ASP A 127 -8.81 18.59 -13.10
C ASP A 127 -7.91 17.47 -12.54
N ILE A 128 -8.54 16.38 -12.10
CA ILE A 128 -7.87 15.12 -11.82
C ILE A 128 -7.93 14.28 -13.10
N ILE A 129 -6.77 13.88 -13.61
CA ILE A 129 -6.71 12.88 -14.67
C ILE A 129 -6.87 11.51 -14.06
N THR A 130 -7.92 10.82 -14.44
CA THR A 130 -8.21 9.46 -14.01
C THR A 130 -7.44 8.45 -14.84
N LEU A 131 -7.16 7.28 -14.27
CA LEU A 131 -6.59 6.16 -15.03
C LEU A 131 -7.46 5.77 -16.23
N ARG A 132 -8.79 5.94 -16.13
CA ARG A 132 -9.71 5.67 -17.24
C ARG A 132 -9.44 6.60 -18.41
N GLU A 133 -9.33 7.91 -18.18
CA GLU A 133 -9.02 8.87 -19.24
C GLU A 133 -7.66 8.60 -19.90
N VAL A 134 -6.65 8.18 -19.11
CA VAL A 134 -5.35 7.77 -19.66
C VAL A 134 -5.50 6.55 -20.57
N ILE A 135 -6.26 5.54 -20.13
CA ILE A 135 -6.51 4.33 -20.93
C ILE A 135 -7.31 4.65 -22.20
N ASP A 136 -8.33 5.51 -22.09
CA ASP A 136 -9.14 5.93 -23.23
C ASP A 136 -8.31 6.73 -24.24
N GLU A 137 -7.32 7.49 -23.77
CA GLU A 137 -6.42 8.27 -24.63
C GLU A 137 -5.35 7.42 -25.34
N VAL A 138 -4.67 6.52 -24.62
CA VAL A 138 -3.48 5.81 -25.15
C VAL A 138 -3.71 4.33 -25.47
N GLY A 139 -4.84 3.78 -25.05
CA GLY A 139 -5.15 2.35 -25.17
C GLY A 139 -4.66 1.51 -24.00
N THR A 140 -5.38 0.41 -23.75
CA THR A 140 -5.13 -0.48 -22.60
C THR A 140 -3.77 -1.18 -22.68
N ASP A 141 -3.38 -1.63 -23.88
CA ASP A 141 -2.13 -2.36 -24.07
C ASP A 141 -0.92 -1.48 -23.85
N ALA A 142 -0.97 -0.22 -24.30
CA ALA A 142 0.08 0.75 -24.04
C ALA A 142 0.23 1.00 -22.53
N CYS A 143 -0.86 1.30 -21.83
CA CYS A 143 -0.85 1.46 -20.37
C CYS A 143 -0.21 0.26 -19.66
N ARG A 144 -0.67 -0.96 -19.96
CA ARG A 144 -0.16 -2.19 -19.34
C ARG A 144 1.32 -2.38 -19.62
N PHE A 145 1.73 -2.26 -20.88
CA PHE A 145 3.11 -2.50 -21.27
C PHE A 145 4.05 -1.52 -20.56
N PHE A 146 3.79 -0.21 -20.64
CA PHE A 146 4.65 0.79 -20.02
C PHE A 146 4.69 0.64 -18.51
N PHE A 147 3.54 0.48 -17.83
CA PHE A 147 3.49 0.32 -16.38
C PHE A 147 4.16 -0.96 -15.87
N LEU A 148 4.15 -2.04 -16.67
CA LEU A 148 4.81 -3.31 -16.32
C LEU A 148 6.25 -3.42 -16.84
N SER A 149 6.70 -2.50 -17.68
CA SER A 149 8.07 -2.48 -18.22
C SER A 149 9.12 -2.01 -17.20
N ARG A 150 8.68 -1.42 -16.09
CA ARG A 150 9.52 -0.94 -14.99
C ARG A 150 9.16 -1.69 -13.71
N SER A 151 10.14 -1.81 -12.81
CA SER A 151 9.87 -2.35 -11.48
C SER A 151 8.99 -1.40 -10.69
N ALA A 152 8.15 -1.94 -9.80
CA ALA A 152 7.19 -1.14 -9.03
C ALA A 152 7.89 -0.09 -8.12
N ASP A 153 9.09 -0.39 -7.65
CA ASP A 153 9.90 0.46 -6.79
C ASP A 153 10.69 1.55 -7.54
N SER A 154 10.55 1.63 -8.87
CA SER A 154 11.16 2.67 -9.71
C SER A 154 10.19 3.81 -9.98
N GLN A 155 10.67 5.06 -9.91
CA GLN A 155 9.93 6.20 -10.45
C GLN A 155 9.73 6.04 -11.96
N MET A 156 8.58 6.48 -12.46
CA MET A 156 8.21 6.32 -13.85
C MET A 156 7.60 7.60 -14.41
N ASP A 157 8.17 8.06 -15.53
CA ASP A 157 7.57 9.09 -16.37
C ASP A 157 6.81 8.41 -17.51
N PHE A 158 5.49 8.58 -17.52
CA PHE A 158 4.61 8.04 -18.54
C PHE A 158 4.26 9.13 -19.56
N ASN A 159 4.80 9.02 -20.77
CA ASN A 159 4.58 9.99 -21.83
C ASN A 159 3.39 9.59 -22.72
N LEU A 160 2.29 10.34 -22.61
CA LEU A 160 1.04 10.10 -23.35
C LEU A 160 1.23 10.17 -24.86
N GLU A 161 2.07 11.08 -25.35
CA GLU A 161 2.33 11.24 -26.79
C GLU A 161 3.17 10.09 -27.33
N LEU A 162 4.21 9.66 -26.58
CA LEU A 162 5.00 8.50 -26.98
C LEU A 162 4.14 7.23 -27.05
N ALA A 163 3.26 7.03 -26.08
CA ALA A 163 2.38 5.86 -26.02
C ALA A 163 1.44 5.74 -27.23
N LYS A 164 1.09 6.86 -27.88
CA LYS A 164 0.25 6.92 -29.09
C LYS A 164 1.02 6.83 -30.41
N LYS A 165 2.35 7.01 -30.40
CA LYS A 165 3.13 7.06 -31.64
C LYS A 165 3.21 5.69 -32.31
N GLU A 166 2.94 5.66 -33.61
CA GLU A 166 3.22 4.52 -34.49
C GLU A 166 4.66 4.61 -35.03
N SER A 167 5.64 4.58 -34.12
CA SER A 167 7.06 4.63 -34.48
C SER A 167 7.86 3.58 -33.71
N ALA A 168 9.09 3.30 -34.18
CA ALA A 168 9.99 2.38 -33.50
C ALA A 168 10.40 2.84 -32.09
N ASP A 169 10.21 4.12 -31.76
CA ASP A 169 10.49 4.66 -30.42
C ASP A 169 9.41 4.24 -29.41
N ASN A 170 8.20 3.91 -29.87
CA ASN A 170 7.15 3.36 -29.03
C ASN A 170 7.36 1.84 -28.90
N PRO A 171 7.78 1.33 -27.72
CA PRO A 171 8.07 -0.09 -27.55
C PRO A 171 6.83 -0.98 -27.74
N VAL A 172 5.63 -0.47 -27.49
CA VAL A 172 4.37 -1.19 -27.70
C VAL A 172 4.16 -1.44 -29.19
N TYR A 173 4.19 -0.37 -29.97
CA TYR A 173 4.06 -0.44 -31.42
C TYR A 173 5.16 -1.31 -32.04
N TYR A 174 6.40 -1.15 -31.57
CA TYR A 174 7.54 -1.92 -32.06
C TYR A 174 7.36 -3.44 -31.84
N VAL A 175 6.93 -3.85 -30.65
CA VAL A 175 6.67 -5.27 -30.34
C VAL A 175 5.49 -5.81 -31.16
N GLN A 176 4.41 -5.04 -31.29
CA GLN A 176 3.25 -5.43 -32.10
C GLN A 176 3.59 -5.58 -33.58
N TYR A 177 4.35 -4.63 -34.13
CA TYR A 177 4.85 -4.68 -35.50
C TYR A 177 5.78 -5.88 -35.73
N ALA A 178 6.72 -6.12 -34.82
CA ALA A 178 7.62 -7.27 -34.89
C ALA A 178 6.85 -8.60 -34.88
N HIS A 179 5.86 -8.72 -33.98
CA HIS A 179 4.98 -9.89 -33.93
C HIS A 179 4.22 -10.09 -35.25
N ALA A 180 3.56 -9.04 -35.78
CA ALA A 180 2.82 -9.13 -37.03
C ALA A 180 3.70 -9.56 -38.20
N ARG A 181 4.93 -9.03 -38.29
CA ARG A 181 5.90 -9.40 -39.32
C ARG A 181 6.34 -10.85 -39.20
N ILE A 182 6.65 -11.32 -38.00
CA ILE A 182 7.07 -12.71 -37.76
C ILE A 182 5.92 -13.68 -38.09
N ALA A 183 4.68 -13.33 -37.72
CA ALA A 183 3.50 -14.16 -37.97
C ALA A 183 3.07 -14.20 -39.46
N SER A 184 3.56 -13.26 -40.29
CA SER A 184 3.25 -13.19 -41.72
C SER A 184 4.21 -13.95 -42.63
N ILE A 185 5.28 -14.54 -42.08
CA ILE A 185 6.29 -15.35 -42.79
C ILE A 185 5.95 -16.82 -42.62
#